data_AF-A0A180FXR7-F1
#
_entry.id   AF-A0A180FXR7-F1
#
_cell.length_a   1.000
_cell.length_b   1.000
_cell.length_c   1.000
_cell.angle_alpha   90.00
_cell.angle_beta   90.00
_cell.angle_gamma   90.00
#
_symmetry.space_group_name_H-M   'P 1'
#
loop_
_entity.id
_entity.type
_entity.pdbx_description
1 polymer ?
#
loop_
_entity_poly.entity_id
_entity_poly.type
_entity_poly.pdbx_seq_one_letter_code
_entity_poly.pdbx_strand_id
1 'polypeptide(L)'
;MKKLGEAGLKPAAILEAMKKTHPNEKILATVTTIYLCRRKALLESLQGLSPVSHLNKTLVNTDFTTATKVNNDRILKALFFCHAKS
;
A
#
# COMPACT_ATOMS: atom_id res chain seq x y z
N MET A 1 -18.80 12.05 0.04
CA MET A 1 -17.84 12.78 0.89
C MET A 1 -16.49 12.09 0.82
N LYS A 2 -15.38 12.81 0.65
CA LYS A 2 -14.03 12.20 0.69
C LYS A 2 -13.71 11.77 2.13
N LYS A 3 -13.08 10.61 2.33
CA LYS A 3 -12.66 10.17 3.67
C LYS A 3 -11.59 11.14 4.19
N LEU A 4 -11.57 11.43 5.50
CA LEU A 4 -10.63 12.40 6.10
C LEU A 4 -9.15 12.04 5.82
N GLY A 5 -8.84 10.76 5.66
CA GLY A 5 -7.50 10.28 5.27
C GLY A 5 -7.10 10.57 3.82
N GLU A 6 -8.08 10.75 2.93
CA GLU A 6 -7.88 10.97 1.48
C GLU A 6 -7.88 12.46 1.12
N ALA A 7 -8.33 13.33 2.04
CA ALA A 7 -8.45 14.76 1.83
C ALA A 7 -7.11 15.52 1.90
N GLY A 8 -5.98 14.84 2.10
CA GLY A 8 -4.65 15.46 2.20
C GLY A 8 -4.44 16.33 3.45
N LEU A 9 -5.38 16.32 4.39
CA LEU A 9 -5.37 17.16 5.59
C LEU A 9 -4.23 16.81 6.54
N LYS A 10 -3.70 17.79 7.28
CA LYS A 10 -2.72 17.55 8.35
C LYS A 10 -3.37 16.76 9.50
N PRO A 11 -2.62 15.91 10.23
CA PRO A 11 -3.18 15.13 11.35
C PRO A 11 -3.94 15.95 12.41
N ALA A 12 -3.47 17.16 12.73
CA ALA A 12 -4.18 18.06 13.63
C ALA A 12 -5.57 18.47 13.08
N ALA A 13 -5.66 18.78 11.79
CA ALA A 13 -6.93 19.09 11.14
C ALA A 13 -7.86 17.88 11.06
N ILE A 14 -7.30 16.67 10.91
CA ILE A 14 -8.08 15.41 10.98
C ILE A 14 -8.67 15.24 12.38
N LEU A 15 -7.88 15.44 13.44
CA LEU A 15 -8.35 15.33 14.82
C LEU A 15 -9.46 16.33 15.13
N GLU A 16 -9.29 17.59 14.71
CA GLU A 16 -10.32 18.62 14.90
C GLU A 16 -11.58 18.35 14.09
N ALA A 17 -11.45 17.86 12.85
CA ALA A 17 -12.60 17.42 12.06
C ALA A 17 -13.33 16.26 12.76
N MET A 18 -12.59 15.27 13.28
CA MET A 18 -13.16 14.13 14.00
C MET A 18 -13.95 14.58 15.22
N LYS A 19 -13.39 15.45 16.06
CA LYS A 19 -14.08 16.03 17.23
C LYS A 19 -15.36 16.77 16.85
N LYS A 20 -15.35 17.54 15.76
CA LYS A 20 -16.54 18.26 15.26
C LYS A 20 -17.62 17.32 14.74
N THR A 21 -17.23 16.26 14.04
CA THR A 21 -18.17 15.28 13.47
C THR A 21 -18.76 14.32 14.52
N HIS A 22 -18.04 14.04 15.61
CA HIS A 22 -18.47 13.12 16.67
C HIS A 22 -18.30 13.77 18.06
N PRO A 23 -19.06 14.83 18.37
CA PRO A 23 -18.87 15.62 19.59
C PRO A 23 -19.20 14.84 20.88
N ASN A 24 -20.04 13.82 20.78
CA ASN A 24 -20.44 12.97 21.91
C ASN A 24 -19.49 11.78 22.13
N GLU A 25 -18.54 11.56 21.21
CA GLU A 25 -17.56 10.49 21.34
C GLU A 25 -16.28 11.01 21.99
N LYS A 26 -15.75 10.26 22.96
CA LYS A 26 -14.47 10.60 23.58
C LYS A 26 -13.33 10.15 22.66
N ILE A 27 -12.94 11.02 21.73
CA ILE A 27 -11.85 10.75 20.78
C ILE A 27 -10.50 11.03 21.44
N LEU A 28 -9.84 9.98 21.92
CA LEU A 28 -8.47 10.04 22.45
C LEU A 28 -7.47 9.56 21.38
N ALA A 29 -7.22 10.38 20.36
CA ALA A 29 -6.20 10.11 19.35
C ALA A 29 -5.12 11.18 19.38
N THR A 30 -3.85 10.75 19.47
CA THR A 30 -2.71 11.66 19.34
C THR A 30 -2.39 11.90 17.86
N VAL A 31 -1.74 13.02 17.56
CA VAL A 31 -1.22 13.34 16.21
C VAL A 31 -0.34 12.20 15.68
N THR A 32 0.50 11.61 16.52
CA THR A 32 1.38 10.49 16.16
C THR A 32 0.59 9.24 15.79
N THR A 33 -0.45 8.89 16.56
CA THR A 33 -1.33 7.75 16.27
C THR A 33 -2.02 7.91 14.92
N ILE A 34 -2.56 9.11 14.63
CA ILE A 34 -3.22 9.42 13.36
C ILE A 34 -2.23 9.27 12.19
N TYR A 35 -1.01 9.76 12.36
CA TYR A 35 0.05 9.63 11.35
C TYR A 35 0.41 8.17 11.08
N LEU A 36 0.64 7.37 12.14
CA LEU A 36 0.99 5.95 12.02
C LEU A 36 -0.12 5.14 11.35
N CYS A 37 -1.38 5.34 11.76
CA CYS A 37 -2.53 4.68 11.14
C CYS A 37 -2.65 5.04 9.65
N ARG A 38 -2.45 6.30 9.29
CA ARG A 38 -2.49 6.74 7.89
C ARG A 38 -1.34 6.18 7.06
N ARG A 39 -0.13 6.12 7.63
CA ARG A 39 1.03 5.48 6.97
C ARG A 39 0.78 3.99 6.76
N LYS A 40 0.19 3.30 7.75
CA LYS A 40 -0.17 1.89 7.64
C LYS A 40 -1.24 1.66 6.56
N ALA A 41 -2.31 2.45 6.55
CA ALA A 41 -3.36 2.36 5.53
C ALA A 41 -2.83 2.65 4.11
N LEU A 42 -1.89 3.59 3.96
CA LEU A 42 -1.18 3.82 2.70
C LEU A 42 -0.32 2.59 2.34
N LEU A 43 0.46 2.05 3.28
CA LEU A 43 1.27 0.86 3.00
C LEU A 43 0.39 -0.35 2.63
N GLU A 44 -0.76 -0.54 3.29
CA GLU A 44 -1.73 -1.58 2.97
C GLU A 44 -2.42 -1.36 1.63
N SER A 45 -2.73 -0.12 1.24
CA SER A 45 -3.18 0.16 -0.12
C SER A 45 -2.09 -0.11 -1.15
N LEU A 46 -0.82 0.10 -0.79
CA LEU A 46 0.35 -0.26 -1.58
C LEU A 46 0.74 -1.75 -1.46
N GLN A 47 0.11 -2.56 -0.61
CA GLN A 47 0.42 -4.01 -0.51
C GLN A 47 -0.05 -4.80 -1.75
N GLY A 48 -0.81 -4.17 -2.65
CA GLY A 48 -1.01 -4.63 -4.03
C GLY A 48 0.13 -4.32 -5.01
N LEU A 49 1.17 -3.59 -4.58
CA LEU A 49 2.23 -3.01 -5.42
C LEU A 49 3.63 -3.51 -5.06
N SER A 50 3.81 -4.65 -4.38
CA SER A 50 5.11 -5.32 -4.53
C SER A 50 5.22 -5.66 -6.01
N PRO A 51 6.12 -5.02 -6.78
CA PRO A 51 6.16 -5.21 -8.22
C PRO A 51 6.36 -6.70 -8.54
N VAL A 52 7.09 -7.40 -7.68
CA VAL A 52 7.33 -8.85 -7.75
C VAL A 52 6.05 -9.65 -7.47
N SER A 53 5.29 -9.34 -6.43
CA SER A 53 4.04 -10.06 -6.11
C SER A 53 2.96 -9.82 -7.16
N HIS A 54 2.83 -8.57 -7.63
CA HIS A 54 1.92 -8.19 -8.70
C HIS A 54 2.31 -8.88 -10.02
N LEU A 55 3.60 -8.83 -10.38
CA LEU A 55 4.12 -9.50 -11.57
C LEU A 55 3.91 -11.01 -11.51
N ASN A 56 4.22 -11.67 -10.39
CA ASN A 56 3.97 -13.10 -10.22
C ASN A 56 2.49 -13.45 -10.40
N LYS A 57 1.56 -12.67 -9.83
CA LYS A 57 0.12 -12.88 -10.03
C LYS A 57 -0.31 -12.72 -11.50
N THR A 58 0.21 -11.72 -12.19
CA THR A 58 -0.11 -11.48 -13.60
C THR A 58 0.42 -12.58 -14.51
N LEU A 59 1.59 -13.14 -14.18
CA LEU A 59 2.25 -14.18 -14.98
C LEU A 59 1.70 -15.59 -14.76
N VAL A 60 1.00 -15.86 -13.65
CA VAL A 60 0.34 -17.15 -13.41
C VAL A 60 -0.71 -17.48 -14.49
N ASN A 61 -1.27 -16.45 -15.14
CA ASN A 61 -2.30 -16.60 -16.17
C ASN A 61 -1.77 -16.42 -17.60
N THR A 62 -0.46 -16.44 -17.82
CA THR A 62 0.14 -16.29 -19.15
C THR A 62 1.05 -17.48 -19.49
N ASP A 63 1.29 -17.71 -20.77
CA ASP A 63 2.21 -18.76 -21.26
C ASP A 63 3.70 -18.38 -21.10
N PHE A 64 3.97 -17.28 -20.39
CA PHE A 64 5.32 -16.82 -20.13
C PHE A 64 5.87 -17.48 -18.87
N THR A 65 6.87 -18.34 -19.04
CA THR A 65 7.64 -18.85 -17.90
C THR A 65 8.60 -17.75 -17.46
N THR A 66 8.51 -17.32 -16.19
CA THR A 66 9.42 -16.29 -15.65
C THR A 66 10.40 -16.88 -14.66
N ALA A 67 11.69 -16.66 -14.92
CA ALA A 67 12.74 -16.86 -13.95
C ALA A 67 13.15 -15.49 -13.38
N THR A 68 12.79 -15.23 -12.13
CA THR A 68 13.24 -14.03 -11.41
C THR A 68 14.66 -14.25 -10.89
N LYS A 69 15.63 -13.43 -11.32
CA LYS A 69 16.99 -13.45 -10.78
C LYS A 69 17.13 -12.36 -9.71
N VAL A 70 17.35 -12.78 -8.47
CA VAL A 70 17.63 -11.89 -7.34
C VAL A 70 19.12 -11.93 -6.97
N ASN A 71 19.64 -10.87 -6.36
CA ASN A 71 20.96 -10.89 -5.72
C ASN A 71 20.89 -11.54 -4.32
N ASN A 72 22.03 -11.61 -3.62
CA ASN A 72 22.11 -12.20 -2.28
C ASN A 72 21.22 -11.48 -1.24
N ASP A 73 20.90 -10.21 -1.47
CA ASP A 73 20.02 -9.38 -0.64
C ASP A 73 18.54 -9.48 -1.03
N ARG A 74 18.19 -10.43 -1.92
CA ARG A 74 16.83 -10.63 -2.48
C ARG A 74 16.30 -9.44 -3.29
N ILE A 75 17.18 -8.55 -3.73
CA ILE A 75 16.86 -7.43 -4.63
C ILE A 75 16.83 -7.96 -6.07
N LEU A 76 15.76 -7.62 -6.79
CA LEU A 76 15.56 -8.01 -8.18
C LEU A 76 16.65 -7.40 -9.08
N LYS A 77 17.40 -8.25 -9.79
CA LYS A 77 18.43 -7.79 -10.74
C LYS A 77 17.95 -7.85 -12.19
N ALA A 78 17.18 -8.88 -12.54
CA ALA A 78 16.69 -9.08 -13.90
C ALA A 78 15.42 -9.93 -13.94
N LEU A 79 14.58 -9.66 -14.94
CA LEU A 79 13.40 -10.43 -15.31
C LEU A 79 13.61 -11.02 -16.69
N PHE A 80 13.56 -12.35 -16.79
CA PHE A 80 13.58 -13.04 -18.07
C PHE A 80 12.16 -13.49 -18.42
N PHE A 81 11.70 -13.09 -19.60
CA PHE A 81 10.45 -13.54 -20.19
C PHE A 81 10.79 -14.59 -21.25
N CYS A 82 10.46 -15.85 -20.99
CA CYS A 82 10.53 -16.88 -22.02
C CYS A 82 9.11 -17.19 -22.48
N HIS A 83 8.82 -17.00 -23.76
CA HIS A 83 7.62 -17.58 -24.36
C HIS A 83 7.88 -19.08 -24.44
N ALA A 84 7.11 -19.90 -23.72
CA ALA A 84 7.14 -21.33 -23.98
C ALA A 84 6.68 -21.51 -25.43
N LYS A 85 7.61 -21.82 -26.35
CA LYS A 85 7.22 -22.23 -27.71
C LYS A 85 6.38 -23.49 -27.56
N SER A 86 5.16 -23.46 -28.11
CA SER A 86 4.43 -24.70 -28.43
C SER A 86 5.28 -25.59 -29.32
#